data_AF-A0A958MNG7-F1
#
_entry.id   AF-A0A958MNG7-F1
#
_cell.length_a   1.000
_cell.length_b   1.000
_cell.length_c   1.000
_cell.angle_alpha   90.00
_cell.angle_beta   90.00
_cell.angle_gamma   90.00
#
_symmetry.space_group_name_H-M   'P 1'
#
loop_
_entity.id
_entity.type
_entity.pdbx_description
1 polymer ?
#
loop_
_entity_poly.entity_id
_entity_poly.type
_entity_poly.pdbx_seq_one_letter_code
_entity_poly.pdbx_strand_id
1 'polypeptide(L)'
;IPTYSGIPHVISTTNEGTENVVYVSTKARAGYLNGYGDPEYIETLPSFKMPLLTNGTFRCFEVQGNSMAQTFYNGDLVFGKYVESFSEITNNEVCVVISKTDGVVLKRIINLSEKEQKLILKSDNRDGNFPDYEIALEDIMEVWKVTMYASRQIPKPIDVFDKLQELESKIFNIENKIQNH
;
A
#
# COMPACT_ATOMS: atom_id res chain seq x y z
N ILE A 1 -29.43 -1.00 -2.57
CA ILE A 1 -28.38 -0.42 -3.45
C ILE A 1 -27.48 0.40 -2.54
N PRO A 2 -26.24 -0.02 -2.20
CA PRO A 2 -25.35 0.83 -1.44
C PRO A 2 -24.66 1.80 -2.41
N THR A 3 -24.96 3.08 -2.25
CA THR A 3 -24.39 4.19 -2.99
C THR A 3 -22.99 4.49 -2.46
N TYR A 4 -21.98 4.43 -3.33
CA TYR A 4 -20.66 4.98 -3.06
C TYR A 4 -20.80 6.49 -2.86
N SER A 5 -20.64 6.96 -1.62
CA SER A 5 -21.11 8.31 -1.22
C SER A 5 -20.11 9.44 -1.51
N GLY A 6 -18.90 9.16 -2.01
CA GLY A 6 -17.90 10.21 -2.27
C GLY A 6 -17.37 10.95 -1.03
N ILE A 7 -17.82 10.58 0.18
CA ILE A 7 -17.39 11.13 1.47
C ILE A 7 -17.01 9.95 2.36
N PRO A 8 -15.84 9.96 3.03
CA PRO A 8 -15.48 8.92 3.98
C PRO A 8 -16.47 8.94 5.17
N HIS A 9 -16.87 7.76 5.65
CA HIS A 9 -17.92 7.61 6.66
C HIS A 9 -17.57 8.29 8.00
N VAL A 10 -16.28 8.49 8.28
CA VAL A 10 -15.77 9.12 9.51
C VAL A 10 -14.53 9.95 9.19
N ILE A 11 -14.56 11.23 9.57
CA ILE A 11 -13.44 12.17 9.55
C ILE A 11 -13.02 12.47 10.99
N SER A 12 -11.74 12.30 11.31
CA SER A 12 -11.20 12.75 12.60
C SER A 12 -10.67 14.17 12.43
N THR A 13 -11.32 15.15 13.05
CA THR A 13 -10.92 16.56 13.06
C THR A 13 -10.42 16.96 14.44
N THR A 14 -9.39 17.81 14.49
CA THR A 14 -9.00 18.48 15.74
C THR A 14 -9.93 19.66 16.04
N ASN A 15 -9.90 20.17 17.28
CA ASN A 15 -10.63 21.37 17.73
C ASN A 15 -10.38 22.65 16.88
N GLU A 16 -9.38 22.62 15.98
CA GLU A 16 -8.99 23.72 15.10
C GLU A 16 -9.42 23.50 13.64
N GLY A 17 -10.21 22.46 13.34
CA GLY A 17 -10.70 22.19 11.98
C GLY A 17 -9.64 21.61 11.03
N THR A 18 -8.52 21.12 11.55
CA THR A 18 -7.50 20.40 10.75
C THR A 18 -7.73 18.89 10.85
N GLU A 19 -7.79 18.20 9.70
CA GLU A 19 -8.00 16.76 9.59
C GLU A 19 -6.77 15.97 10.10
N ASN A 20 -7.03 14.87 10.83
CA ASN A 20 -6.00 13.98 11.40
C ASN A 20 -5.74 12.75 10.52
N VAL A 21 -4.52 12.21 10.60
CA VAL A 21 -4.19 10.90 10.00
C VAL A 21 -4.55 9.79 10.98
N VAL A 22 -5.43 8.87 10.58
CA VAL A 22 -5.83 7.72 11.41
C VAL A 22 -4.90 6.53 11.15
N TYR A 23 -4.35 5.92 12.21
CA TYR A 23 -3.50 4.72 12.12
C TYR A 23 -4.32 3.43 12.21
N VAL A 24 -4.25 2.61 11.16
CA VAL A 24 -4.89 1.29 11.10
C VAL A 24 -3.82 0.20 11.21
N SER A 25 -3.70 -0.39 12.40
CA SER A 25 -2.79 -1.51 12.66
C SER A 25 -3.30 -2.83 12.06
N THR A 26 -2.39 -3.79 11.87
CA THR A 26 -2.72 -5.16 11.43
C THR A 26 -3.77 -5.86 12.30
N LYS A 27 -3.74 -5.68 13.63
CA LYS A 27 -4.76 -6.20 14.55
C LYS A 27 -6.12 -5.53 14.36
N ALA A 28 -6.11 -4.25 13.99
CA ALA A 28 -7.32 -3.47 13.79
C ALA A 28 -8.05 -3.80 12.48
N ARG A 29 -7.39 -4.40 11.47
CA ARG A 29 -8.02 -4.81 10.19
C ARG A 29 -9.22 -5.73 10.37
N ALA A 30 -9.12 -6.73 11.26
CA ALA A 30 -10.21 -7.66 11.50
C ALA A 30 -11.41 -6.95 12.14
N GLY A 31 -11.16 -6.02 13.08
CA GLY A 31 -12.18 -5.14 13.63
C GLY A 31 -12.73 -4.15 12.61
N TYR A 32 -11.89 -3.67 11.69
CA TYR A 32 -12.29 -2.72 10.64
C TYR A 32 -13.27 -3.34 9.63
N LEU A 33 -13.04 -4.60 9.24
CA LEU A 33 -13.94 -5.34 8.35
C LEU A 33 -15.24 -5.75 9.07
N ASN A 34 -15.17 -6.11 10.35
CA ASN A 34 -16.33 -6.58 11.14
C ASN A 34 -17.15 -5.43 11.75
N GLY A 35 -16.54 -4.29 12.05
CA GLY A 35 -17.13 -3.07 12.62
C GLY A 35 -17.33 -1.99 11.56
N TYR A 36 -17.68 -2.41 10.35
CA TYR A 36 -17.76 -1.56 9.17
C TYR A 36 -18.68 -0.35 9.42
N GLY A 37 -18.07 0.82 9.66
CA GLY A 37 -18.78 2.09 9.84
C GLY A 37 -19.11 2.47 11.29
N ASP A 38 -18.59 1.80 12.32
CA ASP A 38 -18.81 2.23 13.71
C ASP A 38 -17.91 3.44 14.07
N PRO A 39 -18.46 4.66 14.21
CA PRO A 39 -17.66 5.86 14.47
C PRO A 39 -16.84 5.73 15.76
N GLU A 40 -17.38 5.05 16.76
CA GLU A 40 -16.70 4.80 18.04
C GLU A 40 -15.41 4.01 17.86
N TYR A 41 -15.38 2.99 16.99
CA TYR A 41 -14.17 2.20 16.77
C TYR A 41 -13.09 3.00 16.03
N ILE A 42 -13.48 3.80 15.03
CA ILE A 42 -12.53 4.66 14.31
C ILE A 42 -11.97 5.76 15.22
N GLU A 43 -12.76 6.30 16.15
CA GLU A 43 -12.30 7.24 17.17
C GLU A 43 -11.30 6.61 18.16
N THR A 44 -11.39 5.31 18.44
CA THR A 44 -10.39 4.63 19.30
C THR A 44 -9.04 4.41 18.64
N LEU A 45 -8.94 4.54 17.31
CA LEU A 45 -7.69 4.35 16.60
C LEU A 45 -6.74 5.53 16.88
N PRO A 46 -5.45 5.27 17.15
CA PRO A 46 -4.51 6.35 17.42
C PRO A 46 -4.38 7.24 16.17
N SER A 47 -4.71 8.51 16.32
CA SER A 47 -4.58 9.52 15.28
C SER A 47 -3.36 10.40 15.54
N PHE A 48 -2.64 10.80 14.50
CA PHE A 48 -1.51 11.72 14.64
C PHE A 48 -1.54 12.82 13.58
N LYS A 49 -1.00 13.99 13.93
CA LYS A 49 -0.83 15.12 13.01
C LYS A 49 0.43 14.91 12.17
N MET A 50 0.30 14.99 10.85
CA MET A 50 1.42 14.98 9.93
C MET A 50 1.51 16.33 9.19
N PRO A 51 2.51 17.19 9.48
CA PRO A 51 2.56 18.56 8.97
C PRO A 51 2.58 18.71 7.43
N LEU A 52 3.03 17.68 6.71
CA LEU A 52 3.16 17.67 5.25
C LEU A 52 1.88 17.25 4.52
N LEU A 53 0.87 16.77 5.24
CA LEU A 53 -0.38 16.28 4.67
C LEU A 53 -1.50 17.28 5.01
N THR A 54 -1.63 18.31 4.20
CA THR A 54 -2.71 19.30 4.26
C THR A 54 -3.63 19.13 3.05
N ASN A 55 -4.94 19.31 3.24
CA ASN A 55 -6.03 19.09 2.25
C ASN A 55 -6.28 17.63 1.81
N GLY A 56 -7.01 16.90 2.65
CA GLY A 56 -7.68 15.64 2.31
C GLY A 56 -7.66 14.65 3.46
N THR A 57 -8.54 13.66 3.37
CA THR A 57 -8.60 12.59 4.38
C THR A 57 -7.47 11.60 4.13
N PHE A 58 -6.62 11.38 5.13
CA PHE A 58 -5.51 10.43 5.06
C PHE A 58 -5.67 9.31 6.09
N ARG A 59 -5.27 8.10 5.70
CA ARG A 59 -5.16 6.96 6.61
C ARG A 59 -3.81 6.29 6.45
N CYS A 60 -3.27 5.83 7.56
CA CYS A 60 -2.05 5.05 7.60
C CYS A 60 -2.40 3.57 7.75
N PHE A 61 -1.85 2.72 6.89
CA PHE A 61 -2.03 1.28 6.92
C PHE A 61 -0.68 0.59 7.12
N GLU A 62 -0.65 -0.42 7.98
CA GLU A 62 0.51 -1.30 8.09
C GLU A 62 0.47 -2.37 6.99
N VAL A 63 1.56 -2.48 6.22
CA VAL A 63 1.73 -3.47 5.16
C VAL A 63 1.88 -4.85 5.78
N GLN A 64 1.02 -5.77 5.36
CA GLN A 64 1.07 -7.16 5.80
C GLN A 64 1.32 -8.09 4.61
N GLY A 65 2.29 -8.98 4.77
CA GLY A 65 2.63 -10.00 3.78
C GLY A 65 3.65 -9.53 2.73
N ASN A 66 3.88 -10.39 1.74
CA ASN A 66 4.97 -10.27 0.78
C ASN A 66 4.47 -10.03 -0.65
N SER A 67 3.19 -9.68 -0.85
CA SER A 67 2.61 -9.49 -2.20
C SER A 67 3.22 -8.31 -2.95
N MET A 68 3.76 -7.34 -2.23
CA MET A 68 4.46 -6.18 -2.77
C MET A 68 5.96 -6.20 -2.42
N ALA A 69 6.49 -7.36 -2.01
CA ALA A 69 7.92 -7.54 -1.75
C ALA A 69 8.71 -7.10 -2.99
N GLN A 70 9.79 -6.33 -2.78
CA GLN A 70 10.55 -5.47 -3.72
C GLN A 70 10.27 -3.97 -3.56
N THR A 71 9.00 -3.57 -3.45
CA THR A 71 8.63 -2.16 -3.30
C THR A 71 8.24 -1.82 -1.85
N PHE A 72 7.52 -2.74 -1.20
CA PHE A 72 7.07 -2.59 0.19
C PHE A 72 7.37 -3.87 0.97
N TYR A 73 7.86 -3.70 2.18
CA TYR A 73 8.15 -4.81 3.06
C TYR A 73 7.06 -4.99 4.13
N ASN A 74 6.94 -6.21 4.62
CA ASN A 74 6.06 -6.52 5.75
C ASN A 74 6.44 -5.66 6.97
N GLY A 75 5.46 -4.99 7.55
CA GLY A 75 5.62 -4.06 8.68
C GLY A 75 5.93 -2.61 8.29
N ASP A 76 6.07 -2.30 7.01
CA ASP A 76 6.15 -0.92 6.52
C ASP A 76 4.80 -0.21 6.73
N LEU A 77 4.83 1.11 6.83
CA LEU A 77 3.63 1.93 6.98
C LEU A 77 3.38 2.69 5.68
N VAL A 78 2.19 2.57 5.11
CA VAL A 78 1.77 3.33 3.92
C VAL A 78 0.72 4.35 4.29
N PHE A 79 0.84 5.54 3.73
CA PHE A 79 -0.06 6.67 3.95
C PHE A 79 -0.88 6.86 2.68
N GLY A 80 -2.17 6.54 2.77
CA GLY A 80 -3.11 6.67 1.69
C GLY A 80 -3.96 7.92 1.82
N LYS A 81 -4.13 8.66 0.73
CA LYS A 81 -5.14 9.71 0.58
C LYS A 81 -6.43 9.08 0.05
N TYR A 82 -7.57 9.42 0.65
CA TYR A 82 -8.88 8.97 0.17
C TYR A 82 -9.10 9.39 -1.29
N VAL A 83 -9.62 8.47 -2.10
CA VAL A 83 -9.97 8.72 -3.51
C VAL A 83 -11.49 8.87 -3.62
N GLU A 84 -11.95 10.08 -3.93
CA GLU A 84 -13.38 10.37 -4.06
C GLU A 84 -13.95 9.84 -5.38
N SER A 85 -13.17 9.87 -6.46
CA SER A 85 -13.55 9.31 -7.76
C SER A 85 -12.50 8.35 -8.30
N PHE A 86 -12.95 7.19 -8.80
CA PHE A 86 -12.06 6.22 -9.46
C PHE A 86 -11.34 6.82 -10.68
N SER A 87 -11.88 7.86 -11.33
CA SER A 87 -11.22 8.55 -12.45
C SER A 87 -9.93 9.27 -12.04
N GLU A 88 -9.72 9.54 -10.76
CA GLU A 88 -8.47 10.15 -10.25
C GLU A 88 -7.30 9.18 -10.19
N ILE A 89 -7.58 7.87 -10.26
CA ILE A 89 -6.57 6.82 -10.18
C ILE A 89 -5.88 6.68 -11.52
N THR A 90 -4.59 6.96 -11.56
CA THR A 90 -3.78 6.72 -12.76
C THR A 90 -3.30 5.28 -12.80
N ASN A 91 -3.11 4.72 -13.99
CA ASN A 91 -2.60 3.36 -14.15
C ASN A 91 -1.22 3.18 -13.49
N ASN A 92 -1.03 2.02 -12.89
CA ASN A 92 0.15 1.61 -12.12
C ASN A 92 0.38 2.41 -10.83
N GLU A 93 -0.59 3.17 -10.34
CA GLU A 93 -0.51 3.77 -9.01
C GLU A 93 -0.69 2.71 -7.92
N VAL A 94 0.05 2.89 -6.82
CA VAL A 94 -0.09 2.01 -5.65
C VAL A 94 -1.25 2.52 -4.81
N CYS A 95 -2.23 1.66 -4.58
CA CYS A 95 -3.39 1.97 -3.77
C CYS A 95 -3.61 0.88 -2.71
N VAL A 96 -4.13 1.31 -1.57
CA VAL A 96 -4.80 0.41 -0.63
C VAL A 96 -6.25 0.31 -1.08
N VAL A 97 -6.69 -0.90 -1.42
CA VAL A 97 -8.06 -1.22 -1.79
C VAL A 97 -8.70 -1.95 -0.62
N ILE A 98 -9.88 -1.51 -0.22
CA ILE A 98 -10.68 -2.16 0.81
C ILE A 98 -11.90 -2.74 0.10
N SER A 99 -11.99 -4.07 0.06
CA SER A 99 -13.11 -4.80 -0.55
C SER A 99 -13.80 -5.71 0.45
N LYS A 100 -15.05 -6.08 0.14
CA LYS A 100 -15.83 -7.03 0.95
C LYS A 100 -15.25 -8.44 0.89
N THR A 101 -14.64 -8.80 -0.24
CA THR A 101 -14.13 -10.14 -0.54
C THR A 101 -12.75 -10.40 0.04
N ASP A 102 -11.82 -9.46 -0.18
CA ASP A 102 -10.39 -9.63 0.10
C ASP A 102 -9.92 -8.83 1.32
N GLY A 103 -10.81 -7.98 1.85
CA GLY A 103 -10.51 -7.07 2.94
C GLY A 103 -9.57 -5.95 2.48
N VAL A 104 -8.54 -5.66 3.27
CA VAL A 104 -7.58 -4.59 2.97
C VAL A 104 -6.40 -5.14 2.19
N VAL A 105 -6.14 -4.65 0.99
CA VAL A 105 -5.02 -5.11 0.15
C VAL A 105 -4.22 -3.93 -0.41
N LEU A 106 -2.90 -4.06 -0.46
CA LEU A 106 -2.00 -3.09 -1.09
C LEU A 106 -1.57 -3.64 -2.45
N LYS A 107 -1.93 -2.94 -3.53
CA LYS A 107 -1.72 -3.39 -4.92
C LYS A 107 -1.47 -2.20 -5.85
N ARG A 108 -0.89 -2.46 -7.02
CA ARG A 108 -0.94 -1.52 -8.14
C ARG A 108 -2.26 -1.63 -8.88
N ILE A 109 -2.84 -0.50 -9.25
CA ILE A 109 -4.14 -0.47 -9.92
C ILE A 109 -3.96 -0.19 -11.41
N ILE A 110 -4.62 -0.99 -12.24
CA ILE A 110 -4.95 -0.59 -13.61
C ILE A 110 -6.43 -0.24 -13.62
N ASN A 111 -6.68 1.02 -13.99
CA ASN A 111 -7.99 1.63 -13.96
C ASN A 111 -8.75 1.32 -15.25
N LEU A 112 -9.76 0.45 -15.15
CA LEU A 112 -10.72 0.17 -16.22
C LEU A 112 -12.14 0.59 -15.82
N SER A 113 -12.25 1.51 -14.84
CA SER A 113 -13.54 1.94 -14.28
C SER A 113 -14.47 2.51 -15.36
N GLU A 114 -14.00 3.42 -16.20
CA GLU A 114 -14.83 4.08 -17.22
C GLU A 114 -15.32 3.13 -18.34
N LYS A 115 -14.55 2.10 -18.67
CA LYS A 115 -14.85 1.20 -19.79
C LYS A 115 -15.61 -0.06 -19.36
N GLU A 116 -15.21 -0.63 -18.24
CA GLU A 116 -15.60 -1.98 -17.83
C GLU A 116 -16.07 -2.05 -16.37
N GLN A 117 -16.17 -0.91 -15.66
CA GLN A 117 -16.61 -0.84 -14.26
C GLN A 117 -15.85 -1.81 -13.35
N LYS A 118 -14.54 -1.95 -13.60
CA LYS A 118 -13.64 -2.82 -12.86
C LYS A 118 -12.26 -2.21 -12.66
N LEU A 119 -11.51 -2.71 -11.68
CA LEU A 119 -10.09 -2.42 -11.48
C LEU A 119 -9.29 -3.72 -11.57
N ILE A 120 -8.09 -3.65 -12.14
CA ILE A 120 -7.13 -4.78 -12.09
C ILE A 120 -6.11 -4.50 -10.99
N LEU A 121 -5.97 -5.45 -10.07
CA LEU A 121 -5.06 -5.38 -8.93
C LEU A 121 -3.81 -6.20 -9.24
N LYS A 122 -2.67 -5.51 -9.31
CA LYS A 122 -1.38 -6.09 -9.65
C LYS A 122 -0.46 -6.17 -8.45
N SER A 123 0.27 -7.27 -8.37
CA SER A 123 1.31 -7.50 -7.35
C SER A 123 2.68 -7.07 -7.88
N ASP A 124 3.47 -6.36 -7.07
CA ASP A 124 4.86 -6.07 -7.43
C ASP A 124 5.79 -7.27 -7.21
N ASN A 125 5.35 -8.29 -6.45
CA ASN A 125 6.13 -9.51 -6.23
C ASN A 125 6.14 -10.40 -7.49
N ARG A 126 7.36 -10.77 -7.93
CA ARG A 126 7.63 -11.59 -9.12
C ARG A 126 7.67 -13.10 -8.87
N ASP A 127 7.49 -13.56 -7.62
CA ASP A 127 7.53 -14.99 -7.26
C ASP A 127 6.35 -15.82 -7.78
N GLY A 128 5.40 -15.23 -8.52
CA GLY A 128 4.27 -15.93 -9.13
C GLY A 128 3.15 -16.37 -8.16
N ASN A 129 3.40 -16.33 -6.86
CA ASN A 129 2.42 -16.67 -5.81
C ASN A 129 1.28 -15.65 -5.65
N PHE A 130 1.35 -14.50 -6.34
CA PHE A 130 0.37 -13.43 -6.23
C PHE A 130 -0.08 -12.97 -7.62
N PRO A 131 -0.93 -13.76 -8.32
CA PRO A 131 -1.41 -13.41 -9.64
C PRO A 131 -2.21 -12.10 -9.62
N ASP A 132 -2.18 -11.39 -10.75
CA ASP A 132 -3.04 -10.24 -10.99
C ASP A 132 -4.49 -10.72 -11.06
N TYR A 133 -5.41 -9.97 -10.47
CA TYR A 133 -6.84 -10.30 -10.52
C TYR A 133 -7.68 -9.04 -10.72
N GLU A 134 -8.90 -9.24 -11.20
CA GLU A 134 -9.86 -8.16 -11.43
C GLU A 134 -10.85 -8.09 -10.27
N ILE A 135 -11.26 -6.88 -9.90
CA ILE A 135 -12.34 -6.65 -8.94
C ILE A 135 -13.37 -5.69 -9.55
N ALA A 136 -14.64 -5.99 -9.37
CA ALA A 136 -15.73 -5.10 -9.78
C ALA A 136 -15.82 -3.90 -8.83
N LEU A 137 -16.19 -2.72 -9.34
CA LEU A 137 -16.32 -1.52 -8.51
C LEU A 137 -17.35 -1.66 -7.38
N GLU A 138 -18.35 -2.54 -7.53
CA GLU A 138 -19.40 -2.80 -6.53
C GLU A 138 -18.92 -3.55 -5.27
N ASP A 139 -17.80 -4.28 -5.40
CA ASP A 139 -17.16 -5.02 -4.31
C ASP A 139 -16.15 -4.16 -3.55
N ILE A 140 -15.71 -3.06 -4.18
CA ILE A 140 -14.83 -2.07 -3.58
C ILE A 140 -15.64 -1.17 -2.66
N MET A 141 -15.13 -0.99 -1.45
CA MET A 141 -15.75 -0.15 -0.45
C MET A 141 -14.99 1.17 -0.29
N GLU A 142 -13.66 1.15 -0.26
CA GLU A 142 -12.82 2.34 -0.22
C GLU A 142 -11.53 2.12 -1.03
N VAL A 143 -11.02 3.20 -1.64
CA VAL A 143 -9.68 3.21 -2.25
C VAL A 143 -8.87 4.37 -1.69
N TRP A 144 -7.63 4.07 -1.32
CA TRP A 144 -6.69 5.03 -0.78
C TRP A 144 -5.43 5.05 -1.63
N LYS A 145 -5.18 6.18 -2.31
CA LYS A 145 -3.98 6.38 -3.12
C LYS A 145 -2.78 6.60 -2.23
N VAL A 146 -1.75 5.77 -2.36
CA VAL A 146 -0.55 5.88 -1.52
C VAL A 146 0.26 7.11 -1.96
N THR A 147 0.42 8.07 -1.05
CA THR A 147 1.21 9.29 -1.27
C THR A 147 2.58 9.23 -0.59
N MET A 148 2.67 8.50 0.52
CA MET A 148 3.91 8.33 1.26
C MET A 148 3.99 6.93 1.87
N TYR A 149 5.21 6.48 2.17
CA TYR A 149 5.43 5.30 2.97
C TYR A 149 6.63 5.51 3.90
N ALA A 150 6.63 4.82 5.03
CA ALA A 150 7.73 4.76 5.97
C ALA A 150 8.14 3.29 6.11
N SER A 151 9.34 2.98 5.61
CA SER A 151 9.87 1.63 5.74
C SER A 151 10.50 1.43 7.12
N ARG A 152 10.22 0.28 7.73
CA ARG A 152 10.94 -0.16 8.95
C ARG A 152 12.26 -0.84 8.61
N GLN A 153 12.45 -1.23 7.35
CA GLN A 153 13.70 -1.77 6.87
C GLN A 153 14.61 -0.63 6.47
N ILE A 154 15.63 -0.38 7.28
CA ILE A 154 16.70 0.54 6.92
C ILE A 154 17.66 -0.27 6.04
N PRO A 155 17.74 -0.01 4.72
CA PRO A 155 18.66 -0.74 3.87
C PRO A 155 20.08 -0.50 4.38
N LYS A 156 20.85 -1.58 4.52
CA LYS A 156 22.30 -1.44 4.74
C LYS A 156 22.87 -0.72 3.51
N PRO A 157 23.80 0.23 3.67
CA PRO A 157 24.52 0.76 2.53
C PRO A 157 25.12 -0.42 1.78
N ILE A 158 24.71 -0.60 0.52
CA ILE A 158 25.36 -1.55 -0.37
C ILE A 158 26.72 -0.94 -0.62
N ASP A 159 27.75 -1.43 0.04
CA ASP A 159 29.10 -1.01 -0.28
C ASP A 159 29.42 -1.55 -1.68
N VAL A 160 29.35 -0.65 -2.67
CA VAL A 160 29.66 -0.98 -4.07
C VAL A 160 31.09 -1.52 -4.16
N PHE A 161 31.97 -1.11 -3.25
CA PHE A 161 33.34 -1.57 -3.15
C PHE A 161 33.42 -3.05 -2.75
N ASP A 162 32.62 -3.50 -1.77
CA ASP A 162 32.57 -4.91 -1.35
C ASP A 162 32.10 -5.83 -2.48
N LYS A 163 31.08 -5.40 -3.24
CA LYS A 163 30.61 -6.15 -4.42
C LYS A 163 31.64 -6.18 -5.54
N LEU A 164 32.39 -5.10 -5.75
CA LEU A 164 33.47 -5.05 -6.73
C LEU A 164 34.61 -6.02 -6.34
N GLN A 165 35.02 -6.03 -5.07
CA GLN A 165 36.02 -6.99 -4.59
C GLN A 165 35.59 -8.44 -4.74
N GLU A 166 34.31 -8.74 -4.47
CA GLU A 166 33.76 -10.08 -4.64
C GLU A 166 33.73 -10.50 -6.12
N LEU A 167 33.40 -9.57 -7.02
CA LEU A 167 33.43 -9.80 -8.48
C LEU A 167 34.86 -9.99 -8.99
N GLU A 168 35.82 -9.15 -8.57
CA GLU A 168 37.23 -9.31 -8.90
C GLU A 168 37.77 -10.67 -8.46
N SER A 169 37.44 -11.10 -7.23
CA SER A 169 37.82 -12.41 -6.70
C SER A 169 37.22 -13.56 -7.51
N LYS A 170 35.96 -13.43 -7.96
CA LYS A 170 35.31 -14.41 -8.83
C LYS A 170 35.93 -14.48 -10.22
N ILE A 171 36.25 -13.33 -10.82
CA ILE A 171 36.93 -13.26 -12.12
C ILE A 171 38.30 -13.91 -12.03
N PHE A 172 39.11 -13.57 -11.02
CA PHE A 172 40.43 -14.16 -10.80
C PHE A 172 40.36 -15.70 -10.66
N ASN A 173 39.36 -16.21 -9.95
CA ASN A 173 39.15 -17.66 -9.81
C ASN A 173 38.75 -18.33 -11.13
N ILE A 174 37.99 -17.65 -11.98
CA ILE A 174 37.62 -18.15 -13.31
C ILE A 174 38.84 -18.16 -14.23
N GLU A 175 39.64 -17.09 -14.24
CA GLU A 175 40.87 -17.00 -15.03
C GLU A 175 41.85 -18.12 -14.67
N ASN A 176 42.06 -18.37 -13.38
CA ASN A 176 42.91 -19.48 -12.92
C ASN A 176 42.38 -20.86 -13.33
N LYS A 177 41.06 -21.06 -13.40
CA LYS A 177 40.48 -22.33 -13.87
C LYS A 177 40.64 -22.52 -15.37
N ILE A 178 40.63 -21.44 -16.15
CA ILE A 178 40.84 -21.48 -17.60
C ILE A 178 42.32 -21.72 -17.93
N GLN A 179 43.26 -21.20 -17.14
CA GLN A 179 44.70 -21.43 -17.35
C GLN A 179 45.19 -22.84 -16.96
N ASN A 180 44.43 -23.55 -16.12
CA ASN A 180 44.78 -24.89 -15.65
C ASN A 180 44.13 -26.04 -16.46
N HIS A 181 43.54 -25.73 -17.62
CA HIS A 181 43.00 -26.67 -18.60
C HIS A 181 43.65 -26.45 -19.96
#